data_AF-A0A101CVU9-F1
#
_entry.id   AF-A0A101CVU9-F1
#
_cell.length_a   1.000
_cell.length_b   1.000
_cell.length_c   1.000
_cell.angle_alpha   90.00
_cell.angle_beta   90.00
_cell.angle_gamma   90.00
#
_symmetry.space_group_name_H-M   'P 1'
#
loop_
_entity.id
_entity.type
_entity.pdbx_description
1 polymer ?
#
loop_
_entity_poly.entity_id
_entity_poly.type
_entity_poly.pdbx_seq_one_letter_code
_entity_poly.pdbx_strand_id
1 'polypeptide(L)'
;MKRVIIGVLICLFLFNCTKKESPKENIPYIISQNNKERILNKEKIPPPPPIPGWVFYGTNSFIIDNDSKIYYSQREEIGHICGNWETSDTIPLFIDLQPKDLIEIPDNCIANFIKANYKSNFKNITFICSKTDTLQSESFFVLEKALKSQEKYGDYYNIRRTSQEEDTVLKYKKNNESYYSDKIKWDKNRITFPFIKPKLNH
;
A
#
# COMPACT_ATOMS: atom_id res chain seq x y z
N MET A 1 57.87 11.12 29.37
CA MET A 1 56.63 11.82 28.97
C MET A 1 56.18 11.50 27.55
N LYS A 2 57.03 11.61 26.51
CA LYS A 2 56.65 11.27 25.11
C LYS A 2 56.08 9.85 24.91
N ARG A 3 56.58 8.85 25.64
CA ARG A 3 56.07 7.45 25.56
C ARG A 3 54.67 7.26 26.15
N VAL A 4 54.26 8.08 27.12
CA VAL A 4 52.93 8.05 27.73
C VAL A 4 51.91 8.72 26.79
N ILE A 5 52.31 9.81 26.13
CA ILE A 5 51.48 10.52 25.16
C ILE A 5 51.15 9.64 23.94
N ILE A 6 52.11 8.83 23.47
CA ILE A 6 51.89 7.86 22.38
C ILE A 6 50.90 6.77 22.79
N GLY A 7 50.97 6.28 24.03
CA GLY A 7 50.01 5.29 24.55
C GLY A 7 48.59 5.84 24.61
N VAL A 8 48.41 7.10 25.04
CA VAL A 8 47.09 7.76 25.10
C VAL A 8 46.52 8.01 23.69
N LEU A 9 47.37 8.39 22.72
CA LEU A 9 46.95 8.57 21.32
C LEU A 9 46.50 7.27 20.66
N ILE A 10 47.15 6.13 20.95
CA ILE A 10 46.75 4.83 20.40
C ILE A 10 45.41 4.36 21.01
N CYS A 11 45.16 4.63 22.29
CA CYS A 11 43.88 4.33 22.93
C CYS A 11 42.71 5.15 22.37
N LEU A 12 42.95 6.40 21.95
CA LEU A 12 41.92 7.25 21.32
C LEU A 12 41.48 6.75 19.94
N PHE A 13 42.34 6.05 19.19
CA PHE A 13 41.99 5.44 17.91
C PHE A 13 41.14 4.16 18.06
N LEU A 14 41.21 3.47 19.19
CA LEU A 14 40.41 2.25 19.45
C LEU A 14 39.01 2.55 20.01
N PHE A 15 38.76 3.78 20.47
CA PHE A 15 37.45 4.20 20.99
C PHE A 15 36.46 4.65 19.91
N ASN A 16 36.86 4.68 18.63
CA ASN A 16 35.98 5.05 17.53
C ASN A 16 35.25 3.85 16.90
N CYS A 17 34.87 2.89 17.74
CA CYS A 17 33.94 1.81 17.39
C CYS A 17 32.52 2.40 17.37
N THR A 18 32.23 3.24 16.38
CA THR A 18 30.85 3.52 16.02
C THR A 18 30.24 2.19 15.62
N LYS A 19 29.25 1.71 16.38
CA LYS A 19 28.39 0.60 15.93
C LYS A 19 27.87 1.02 14.56
N LYS A 20 28.42 0.42 13.49
CA LYS A 20 27.75 0.42 12.19
C LYS A 20 26.40 -0.20 12.46
N GLU A 21 25.34 0.61 12.42
CA GLU A 21 23.99 0.06 12.36
C GLU A 21 24.00 -0.93 11.20
N SER A 22 23.78 -2.21 11.52
CA SER A 22 23.57 -3.23 10.51
C SER A 22 22.47 -2.71 9.60
N PRO A 23 22.63 -2.74 8.26
CA PRO A 23 21.55 -2.33 7.36
C PRO A 23 20.29 -3.09 7.78
N LYS A 24 19.19 -2.36 8.02
CA LYS A 24 17.88 -2.98 8.29
C LYS A 24 17.64 -3.99 7.18
N GLU A 25 17.64 -5.26 7.54
CA GLU A 25 17.41 -6.34 6.58
C GLU A 25 15.98 -6.19 6.05
N ASN A 26 15.82 -6.32 4.73
CA ASN A 26 14.53 -6.25 4.07
C ASN A 26 13.73 -7.52 4.39
N ILE A 27 12.93 -7.47 5.45
CA ILE A 27 12.11 -8.60 5.90
C ILE A 27 10.86 -8.70 5.01
N PRO A 28 10.57 -9.87 4.40
CA PRO A 28 9.34 -10.08 3.64
C PRO A 28 8.08 -9.71 4.44
N TYR A 29 7.16 -9.00 3.79
CA TYR A 29 5.85 -8.69 4.36
C TYR A 29 4.82 -9.75 3.93
N ILE A 30 4.12 -10.36 4.87
CA ILE A 30 3.12 -11.41 4.58
C ILE A 30 1.74 -10.93 5.02
N ILE A 31 0.88 -10.60 4.06
CA ILE A 31 -0.42 -9.94 4.31
C ILE A 31 -1.30 -10.78 5.23
N SER A 32 -1.45 -12.07 4.95
CA SER A 32 -2.24 -12.99 5.77
C SER A 32 -1.74 -13.14 7.20
N GLN A 33 -0.44 -12.95 7.45
CA GLN A 33 0.12 -12.95 8.80
C GLN A 33 -0.05 -11.59 9.48
N ASN A 34 -0.01 -10.50 8.72
CA ASN A 34 -0.19 -9.12 9.22
C ASN A 34 -1.64 -8.82 9.62
N ASN A 35 -2.60 -9.58 9.08
CA ASN A 35 -4.01 -9.45 9.39
C ASN A 35 -4.50 -10.38 10.52
N LYS A 36 -3.59 -11.06 11.22
CA LYS A 36 -3.92 -11.96 12.35
C LYS A 36 -3.47 -11.36 13.69
N GLU A 37 -4.03 -11.87 14.78
CA GLU A 37 -3.53 -11.60 16.14
C GLU A 37 -2.05 -12.00 16.23
N ARG A 38 -1.24 -11.16 16.85
CA ARG A 38 0.20 -11.39 17.00
C ARG A 38 0.60 -11.28 18.46
N ILE A 39 1.60 -12.07 18.85
CA ILE A 39 2.22 -11.95 20.17
C ILE A 39 3.54 -11.22 20.00
N LEU A 40 3.64 -10.01 20.56
CA LEU A 40 4.87 -9.23 20.60
C LEU A 40 5.22 -8.98 22.07
N ASN A 41 6.42 -9.35 22.51
CA ASN A 41 6.87 -9.12 23.89
C ASN A 41 5.89 -9.65 24.98
N LYS A 42 5.24 -10.80 24.72
CA LYS A 42 4.19 -11.40 25.56
C LYS A 42 2.85 -10.64 25.61
N GLU A 43 2.70 -9.57 24.84
CA GLU A 43 1.43 -8.87 24.66
C GLU A 43 0.72 -9.36 23.40
N LYS A 44 -0.61 -9.51 23.49
CA LYS A 44 -1.47 -9.85 22.37
C LYS A 44 -1.87 -8.57 21.63
N ILE A 45 -1.40 -8.43 20.41
CA ILE A 45 -1.81 -7.37 19.50
C ILE A 45 -2.98 -7.91 18.68
N PRO A 46 -4.20 -7.36 18.83
CA PRO A 46 -5.35 -7.80 18.04
C PRO A 46 -5.11 -7.53 16.54
N PRO A 47 -5.76 -8.28 15.65
CA PRO A 47 -5.71 -7.96 14.22
C PRO A 47 -6.29 -6.57 13.96
N PRO A 48 -5.84 -5.88 12.91
CA PRO A 48 -6.50 -4.66 12.47
C PRO A 48 -7.98 -4.96 12.13
N PRO A 49 -8.90 -4.00 12.37
CA PRO A 49 -10.28 -4.18 11.97
C PRO A 49 -10.38 -4.43 10.46
N PRO A 50 -11.33 -5.25 9.99
CA PRO A 50 -11.51 -5.49 8.58
C PRO A 50 -11.86 -4.17 7.86
N ILE A 51 -11.35 -4.00 6.65
CA ILE A 51 -11.58 -2.81 5.85
C ILE A 51 -13.02 -2.85 5.33
N PRO A 52 -13.88 -1.88 5.66
CA PRO A 52 -15.22 -1.81 5.08
C PRO A 52 -15.15 -1.63 3.57
N GLY A 53 -16.08 -2.24 2.84
CA GLY A 53 -16.11 -2.24 1.38
C GLY A 53 -16.14 -0.85 0.73
N TRP A 54 -16.74 0.12 1.41
CA TRP A 54 -16.87 1.51 0.96
C TRP A 54 -15.60 2.36 1.16
N VAL A 55 -14.63 1.90 1.95
CA VAL A 55 -13.29 2.50 2.09
C VAL A 55 -12.19 1.57 1.58
N PHE A 56 -12.54 0.52 0.84
CA PHE A 56 -11.60 -0.48 0.33
C PHE A 56 -10.58 0.10 -0.66
N TYR A 57 -10.93 1.21 -1.29
CA TYR A 57 -10.12 1.98 -2.22
C TYR A 57 -9.80 3.34 -1.60
N GLY A 58 -8.53 3.68 -1.53
CA GLY A 58 -8.07 4.96 -1.00
C GLY A 58 -7.92 6.04 -2.08
N THR A 59 -7.40 7.20 -1.68
CA THR A 59 -7.03 8.28 -2.60
C THR A 59 -5.79 7.93 -3.42
N ASN A 60 -4.90 7.10 -2.87
CA ASN A 60 -3.73 6.56 -3.55
C ASN A 60 -3.76 5.04 -3.49
N SER A 61 -3.60 4.36 -4.62
CA SER A 61 -3.51 2.90 -4.67
C SER A 61 -2.32 2.47 -5.52
N PHE A 62 -1.47 1.62 -4.95
CA PHE A 62 -0.32 1.00 -5.61
C PHE A 62 -0.60 -0.49 -5.74
N ILE A 63 -0.68 -0.99 -6.97
CA ILE A 63 -0.91 -2.40 -7.27
C ILE A 63 0.42 -3.04 -7.64
N ILE A 64 0.84 -4.05 -6.87
CA ILE A 64 2.02 -4.86 -7.10
C ILE A 64 1.58 -6.16 -7.77
N ASP A 65 2.04 -6.37 -9.00
CA ASP A 65 1.72 -7.57 -9.76
C ASP A 65 2.68 -8.73 -9.44
N ASN A 66 2.41 -9.92 -10.00
CA ASN A 66 3.20 -11.13 -9.77
C ASN A 66 4.66 -11.00 -10.23
N ASP A 67 4.94 -10.14 -11.20
CA ASP A 67 6.28 -9.82 -11.71
C ASP A 67 6.95 -8.67 -10.93
N SER A 68 6.37 -8.28 -9.78
CA SER A 68 6.81 -7.16 -8.94
C SER A 68 6.70 -5.77 -9.57
N LYS A 69 6.12 -5.65 -10.76
CA LYS A 69 5.80 -4.34 -11.35
C LYS A 69 4.77 -3.61 -10.50
N ILE A 70 4.95 -2.29 -10.40
CA ILE A 70 4.09 -1.42 -9.62
C ILE A 70 3.25 -0.57 -10.56
N TYR A 71 1.95 -0.61 -10.36
CA TYR A 71 0.97 0.25 -11.02
C TYR A 71 0.37 1.21 -10.01
N TYR A 72 0.16 2.45 -10.40
CA TYR A 72 -0.43 3.47 -9.54
C TYR A 72 -1.72 4.00 -10.14
N SER A 73 -2.71 4.20 -9.27
CA SER A 73 -3.92 4.95 -9.56
C SER A 73 -4.20 5.95 -8.43
N GLN A 74 -4.65 7.12 -8.82
CA GLN A 74 -5.11 8.16 -7.91
C GLN A 74 -6.60 8.38 -8.09
N ARG A 75 -7.31 8.65 -6.99
CA ARG A 75 -8.71 9.06 -6.99
C ARG A 75 -8.85 10.40 -6.31
N GLU A 76 -9.98 11.06 -6.58
CA GLU A 76 -10.35 12.28 -5.88
C GLU A 76 -10.41 12.05 -4.36
N GLU A 77 -10.23 13.14 -3.61
CA GLU A 77 -10.22 13.07 -2.15
C GLU A 77 -11.52 12.46 -1.63
N ILE A 78 -11.38 11.39 -0.84
CA ILE A 78 -12.52 10.79 -0.14
C ILE A 78 -12.83 11.73 1.02
N GLY A 79 -14.00 12.37 0.96
CA GLY A 79 -14.49 13.27 2.01
C GLY A 79 -14.61 12.58 3.38
N HIS A 80 -15.05 13.32 4.38
CA HIS A 80 -15.19 12.78 5.75
C HIS A 80 -15.98 11.46 5.78
N ILE A 81 -15.26 10.40 6.14
CA ILE A 81 -15.76 9.04 6.37
C ILE A 81 -16.58 9.08 7.66
N CYS A 82 -17.87 9.37 7.54
CA CYS A 82 -18.85 9.33 8.63
C CYS A 82 -19.77 8.13 8.40
N GLY A 83 -19.63 7.06 9.18
CA GLY A 83 -20.44 5.85 8.99
C GLY A 83 -20.75 5.13 10.29
N ASN A 84 -21.98 4.64 10.42
CA ASN A 84 -22.36 3.67 11.44
C ASN A 84 -21.69 2.34 11.10
N TRP A 85 -20.77 1.89 11.96
CA TRP A 85 -20.00 0.63 11.83
C TRP A 85 -20.87 -0.64 11.71
N GLU A 86 -22.19 -0.52 11.88
CA GLU A 86 -23.16 -1.62 11.86
C GLU A 86 -23.47 -2.14 10.45
N THR A 87 -23.09 -1.42 9.39
CA THR A 87 -23.20 -1.88 7.99
C THR A 87 -21.85 -2.37 7.46
N SER A 88 -21.25 -3.34 8.16
CA SER A 88 -19.87 -3.80 7.97
C SER A 88 -19.70 -4.85 6.86
N ASP A 89 -20.27 -4.61 5.67
CA ASP A 89 -19.88 -5.42 4.52
C ASP A 89 -18.42 -5.09 4.15
N THR A 90 -17.59 -6.13 4.01
CA THR A 90 -16.17 -6.03 3.64
C THR A 90 -15.97 -6.23 2.14
N ILE A 91 -17.02 -6.58 1.41
CA ILE A 91 -17.01 -6.73 -0.04
C ILE A 91 -16.76 -5.34 -0.67
N PRO A 92 -15.67 -5.17 -1.45
CA PRO A 92 -15.34 -3.89 -2.09
C PRO A 92 -16.48 -3.35 -2.97
N LEU A 93 -16.72 -2.04 -2.92
CA LEU A 93 -17.64 -1.40 -3.87
C LEU A 93 -16.95 -1.22 -5.23
N PHE A 94 -17.62 -1.56 -6.33
CA PHE A 94 -17.13 -1.29 -7.68
C PHE A 94 -16.92 0.21 -7.88
N ILE A 95 -15.71 0.62 -8.27
CA ILE A 95 -15.34 2.03 -8.45
C ILE A 95 -15.19 2.46 -9.91
N ASP A 96 -15.43 1.55 -10.85
CA ASP A 96 -15.25 1.73 -12.29
C ASP A 96 -13.82 2.14 -12.66
N LEU A 97 -12.83 1.49 -12.04
CA LEU A 97 -11.42 1.66 -12.36
C LEU A 97 -11.18 1.27 -13.83
N GLN A 98 -10.48 2.13 -14.58
CA GLN A 98 -10.19 1.91 -16.00
C GLN A 98 -8.71 1.60 -16.24
N PRO A 99 -8.35 0.86 -17.30
CA PRO A 99 -6.94 0.61 -17.65
C PRO A 99 -6.12 1.89 -17.85
N LYS A 100 -6.76 2.98 -18.32
CA LYS A 100 -6.11 4.29 -18.51
C LYS A 100 -5.72 4.96 -17.18
N ASP A 101 -6.39 4.60 -16.08
CA ASP A 101 -6.13 5.17 -14.76
C ASP A 101 -4.92 4.52 -14.08
N LEU A 102 -4.45 3.38 -14.61
CA LEU A 102 -3.26 2.68 -14.15
C LEU A 102 -2.00 3.18 -14.85
N ILE A 103 -1.08 3.74 -14.07
CA ILE A 103 0.25 4.18 -14.53
C ILE A 103 1.28 3.17 -14.04
N GLU A 104 2.03 2.53 -14.96
CA GLU A 104 3.19 1.71 -14.58
C GLU A 104 4.31 2.62 -14.09
N ILE A 105 4.84 2.33 -12.90
CA ILE A 105 5.98 3.04 -12.31
C ILE A 105 7.23 2.22 -12.57
N PRO A 106 8.21 2.73 -13.35
CA PRO A 106 9.50 2.06 -13.51
C PRO A 106 10.24 1.95 -12.17
N ASP A 107 10.89 0.80 -11.92
CA ASP A 107 11.54 0.49 -10.63
C ASP A 107 12.56 1.56 -10.19
N ASN A 108 13.34 2.06 -11.14
CA ASN A 108 14.36 3.09 -10.91
C ASN A 108 13.78 4.49 -10.58
N CYS A 109 12.48 4.68 -10.75
CA CYS A 109 11.80 5.96 -10.60
C CYS A 109 10.85 6.02 -9.39
N ILE A 110 10.63 4.91 -8.68
CA ILE A 110 9.63 4.81 -7.60
C ILE A 110 9.78 5.96 -6.58
N ALA A 111 10.98 6.15 -6.01
CA ALA A 111 11.18 7.16 -4.97
C ALA A 111 10.91 8.60 -5.48
N ASN A 112 11.34 8.91 -6.70
CA ASN A 112 11.11 10.22 -7.30
C ASN A 112 9.63 10.42 -7.66
N PHE A 113 8.96 9.37 -8.13
CA PHE A 113 7.53 9.37 -8.41
C PHE A 113 6.73 9.71 -7.15
N ILE A 114 7.02 9.03 -6.03
CA ILE A 114 6.35 9.30 -4.75
C ILE A 114 6.61 10.75 -4.32
N LYS A 115 7.86 11.22 -4.32
CA LYS A 115 8.20 12.58 -3.92
C LYS A 115 7.47 13.66 -4.76
N ALA A 116 7.25 13.40 -6.04
CA ALA A 116 6.60 14.34 -6.95
C ALA A 116 5.07 14.34 -6.80
N ASN A 117 4.45 13.15 -6.68
CA ASN A 117 3.01 12.97 -6.85
C ASN A 117 2.25 12.69 -5.54
N TYR A 118 2.93 12.26 -4.48
CA TYR A 118 2.30 11.90 -3.21
C TYR A 118 2.04 13.14 -2.33
N LYS A 119 1.17 14.03 -2.81
CA LYS A 119 0.76 15.27 -2.12
C LYS A 119 -0.76 15.37 -2.11
N SER A 120 -1.37 15.29 -0.93
CA SER A 120 -2.76 15.71 -0.70
C SER A 120 -2.79 16.98 0.16
N ASN A 121 -3.82 17.79 -0.06
CA ASN A 121 -4.14 18.98 0.75
C ASN A 121 -4.83 18.60 2.06
N PHE A 122 -5.34 17.37 2.17
CA PHE A 122 -6.00 16.84 3.35
C PHE A 122 -5.22 15.67 3.97
N LYS A 123 -5.63 14.42 3.68
CA LYS A 123 -5.04 13.19 4.22
C LYS A 123 -4.85 12.19 3.10
N ASN A 124 -3.70 11.54 3.08
CA ASN A 124 -3.48 10.42 2.17
C ASN A 124 -4.17 9.18 2.74
N ILE A 125 -5.04 8.56 1.96
CA ILE A 125 -5.57 7.22 2.24
C ILE A 125 -4.91 6.32 1.21
N THR A 126 -3.90 5.57 1.65
CA THR A 126 -2.99 4.85 0.77
C THR A 126 -3.13 3.35 0.96
N PHE A 127 -3.34 2.66 -0.17
CA PHE A 127 -3.33 1.20 -0.22
C PHE A 127 -2.16 0.70 -1.06
N ILE A 128 -1.42 -0.27 -0.53
CA ILE A 128 -0.57 -1.15 -1.32
C ILE A 128 -1.33 -2.46 -1.50
N CYS A 129 -1.77 -2.69 -2.73
CA CYS A 129 -2.52 -3.86 -3.15
C CYS A 129 -1.54 -4.85 -3.78
N SER A 130 -1.51 -6.11 -3.35
CA SER A 130 -0.63 -7.12 -3.92
C SER A 130 -1.41 -8.25 -4.58
N LYS A 131 -0.90 -8.79 -5.70
CA LYS A 131 -1.38 -10.05 -6.29
C LYS A 131 -0.82 -11.31 -5.64
N THR A 132 0.23 -11.21 -4.82
CA THR A 132 0.71 -12.30 -3.96
C THR A 132 0.53 -12.01 -2.46
N ASP A 133 0.44 -13.04 -1.63
CA ASP A 133 0.32 -12.84 -0.17
C ASP A 133 1.63 -12.33 0.45
N THR A 134 2.77 -12.68 -0.16
CA THR A 134 4.12 -12.29 0.29
C THR A 134 4.69 -11.21 -0.63
N LEU A 135 5.16 -10.13 -0.03
CA LEU A 135 5.85 -9.01 -0.65
C LEU A 135 7.32 -9.00 -0.19
N GLN A 136 8.23 -9.24 -1.12
CA GLN A 136 9.67 -9.36 -0.83
C GLN A 136 10.57 -8.77 -1.92
N SER A 137 9.98 -8.07 -2.89
CA SER A 137 10.74 -7.47 -4.00
C SER A 137 11.44 -6.18 -3.57
N GLU A 138 12.56 -5.87 -4.21
CA GLU A 138 13.25 -4.59 -4.00
C GLU A 138 12.33 -3.40 -4.28
N SER A 139 11.55 -3.45 -5.36
CA SER A 139 10.58 -2.42 -5.72
C SER A 139 9.56 -2.16 -4.61
N PHE A 140 9.07 -3.21 -3.93
CA PHE A 140 8.19 -3.05 -2.78
C PHE A 140 8.89 -2.31 -1.63
N PHE A 141 10.12 -2.71 -1.26
CA PHE A 141 10.83 -2.06 -0.17
C PHE A 141 11.18 -0.60 -0.47
N VAL A 142 11.51 -0.29 -1.73
CA VAL A 142 11.73 1.09 -2.19
C VAL A 142 10.43 1.90 -2.10
N LEU A 143 9.31 1.34 -2.56
CA LEU A 143 7.98 1.97 -2.46
C LEU A 143 7.61 2.24 -1.00
N GLU A 144 7.69 1.22 -0.15
CA GLU A 144 7.34 1.32 1.27
C GLU A 144 8.18 2.39 1.97
N LYS A 145 9.50 2.38 1.75
CA LYS A 145 10.42 3.39 2.31
C LYS A 145 10.09 4.80 1.82
N ALA A 146 9.81 4.95 0.53
CA ALA A 146 9.46 6.24 -0.05
C ALA A 146 8.15 6.79 0.54
N LEU A 147 7.11 5.96 0.66
CA LEU A 147 5.83 6.35 1.26
C LEU A 147 5.98 6.74 2.73
N LYS A 148 6.66 5.93 3.55
CA LYS A 148 6.95 6.24 4.97
C LYS A 148 7.70 7.56 5.14
N SER A 149 8.56 7.93 4.17
CA SER A 149 9.27 9.21 4.21
C SER A 149 8.40 10.44 3.95
N GLN A 150 7.22 10.25 3.34
CA GLN A 150 6.27 11.32 3.02
C GLN A 150 5.03 11.32 3.93
N GLU A 151 4.93 10.34 4.84
CA GLU A 151 3.77 10.15 5.71
C GLU A 151 3.58 11.34 6.65
N LYS A 152 2.34 11.83 6.74
CA LYS A 152 1.94 12.92 7.62
C LYS A 152 1.02 12.42 8.72
N TYR A 153 0.92 13.20 9.79
CA TYR A 153 -0.01 12.91 10.87
C TYR A 153 -1.45 12.78 10.34
N GLY A 154 -2.08 11.64 10.61
CA GLY A 154 -3.45 11.35 10.20
C GLY A 154 -3.61 10.77 8.79
N ASP A 155 -2.52 10.53 8.06
CA ASP A 155 -2.53 9.67 6.88
C ASP A 155 -2.94 8.24 7.29
N TYR A 156 -3.62 7.55 6.38
CA TYR A 156 -3.99 6.15 6.53
C TYR A 156 -3.21 5.32 5.53
N TYR A 157 -2.61 4.24 6.01
CA TYR A 157 -1.77 3.36 5.22
C TYR A 157 -2.15 1.90 5.48
N ASN A 158 -2.44 1.15 4.42
CA ASN A 158 -2.81 -0.26 4.52
C ASN A 158 -2.22 -1.10 3.38
N ILE A 159 -1.88 -2.35 3.68
CA ILE A 159 -1.39 -3.33 2.71
C ILE A 159 -2.38 -4.49 2.66
N ARG A 160 -2.90 -4.79 1.46
CA ARG A 160 -3.93 -5.83 1.27
C ARG A 160 -3.74 -6.61 -0.02
N ARG A 161 -4.52 -7.68 -0.18
CA ARG A 161 -4.67 -8.39 -1.46
C ARG A 161 -5.44 -7.50 -2.45
N THR A 162 -5.22 -7.72 -3.75
CA THR A 162 -5.99 -7.05 -4.81
C THR A 162 -7.48 -7.42 -4.77
N SER A 163 -8.34 -6.49 -5.18
CA SER A 163 -9.76 -6.75 -5.43
C SER A 163 -9.95 -7.47 -6.77
N GLN A 164 -11.15 -8.01 -7.01
CA GLN A 164 -11.49 -8.57 -8.31
C GLN A 164 -11.39 -7.51 -9.43
N GLU A 165 -11.79 -6.27 -9.17
CA GLU A 165 -11.70 -5.17 -10.12
C GLU A 165 -10.25 -4.83 -10.46
N GLU A 166 -9.39 -4.66 -9.45
CA GLU A 166 -7.97 -4.39 -9.65
C GLU A 166 -7.28 -5.49 -10.48
N ASP A 167 -7.52 -6.76 -10.16
CA ASP A 167 -6.98 -7.89 -10.92
C ASP A 167 -7.45 -7.88 -12.37
N THR A 168 -8.75 -7.59 -12.58
CA THR A 168 -9.36 -7.61 -13.90
C THR A 168 -8.86 -6.45 -14.75
N VAL A 169 -8.92 -5.22 -14.25
CA VAL A 169 -8.49 -4.02 -14.98
C VAL A 169 -7.00 -4.09 -15.32
N LEU A 170 -6.17 -4.55 -14.39
CA LEU A 170 -4.74 -4.72 -14.65
C LEU A 170 -4.48 -5.74 -15.75
N LYS A 171 -5.25 -6.84 -15.82
CA LYS A 171 -5.13 -7.80 -16.94
C LYS A 171 -5.37 -7.13 -18.29
N TYR A 172 -6.44 -6.35 -18.43
CA TYR A 172 -6.74 -5.63 -19.67
C TYR A 172 -5.66 -4.59 -20.02
N LYS A 173 -5.15 -3.87 -19.01
CA LYS A 173 -4.02 -2.93 -19.16
C LYS A 173 -2.78 -3.62 -19.74
N LYS A 174 -2.37 -4.76 -19.17
CA LYS A 174 -1.16 -5.48 -19.59
C LYS A 174 -1.28 -6.08 -20.99
N ASN A 175 -2.48 -6.52 -21.35
CA ASN A 175 -2.72 -7.12 -22.66
C ASN A 175 -3.04 -6.09 -23.76
N ASN A 176 -3.19 -4.81 -23.40
CA ASN A 176 -3.65 -3.75 -24.30
C ASN A 176 -5.00 -4.09 -24.98
N GLU A 177 -5.89 -4.73 -24.23
CA GLU A 177 -7.22 -5.15 -24.68
C GLU A 177 -8.27 -4.07 -24.39
N SER A 178 -9.33 -4.01 -25.21
CA SER A 178 -10.46 -3.13 -24.94
C SER A 178 -11.22 -3.57 -23.69
N TYR A 179 -11.38 -2.66 -22.74
CA TYR A 179 -12.08 -2.90 -21.48
C TYR A 179 -13.50 -2.36 -21.51
N TYR A 180 -14.47 -3.22 -21.17
CA TYR A 180 -15.89 -2.89 -21.07
C TYR A 180 -16.43 -3.54 -19.79
N SER A 181 -16.65 -2.75 -18.73
CA SER A 181 -17.00 -3.24 -17.40
C SER A 181 -18.35 -3.98 -17.36
N ASP A 182 -19.28 -3.60 -18.22
CA ASP A 182 -20.59 -4.22 -18.42
C ASP A 182 -20.54 -5.63 -19.05
N LYS A 183 -19.45 -5.94 -19.77
CA LYS A 183 -19.23 -7.25 -20.40
C LYS A 183 -18.52 -8.24 -19.48
N ILE A 184 -18.05 -7.81 -18.32
CA ILE A 184 -17.34 -8.66 -17.36
C ILE A 184 -18.35 -9.35 -16.44
N LYS A 185 -18.19 -10.66 -16.27
CA LYS A 185 -18.97 -11.43 -15.28
C LYS A 185 -18.35 -11.26 -13.89
N TRP A 186 -18.83 -10.26 -13.17
CA TRP A 186 -18.40 -9.97 -11.80
C TRP A 186 -18.91 -11.02 -10.79
N ASP A 187 -18.08 -11.35 -9.81
CA ASP A 187 -18.46 -12.23 -8.70
C ASP A 187 -19.08 -11.37 -7.59
N LYS A 188 -20.39 -11.51 -7.40
CA LYS A 188 -21.15 -10.70 -6.43
C LYS A 188 -20.73 -10.91 -4.98
N ASN A 189 -19.98 -11.96 -4.68
CA ASN A 189 -19.42 -12.21 -3.34
C ASN A 189 -18.05 -11.55 -3.15
N ARG A 190 -17.47 -10.97 -4.21
CA ARG A 190 -16.15 -10.34 -4.22
C ARG A 190 -16.18 -8.88 -4.63
N ILE A 191 -17.30 -8.41 -5.17
CA ILE A 191 -17.52 -7.01 -5.50
C ILE A 191 -19.01 -6.64 -5.47
N THR A 192 -19.31 -5.44 -4.98
CA THR A 192 -20.67 -4.92 -4.86
C THR A 192 -20.83 -3.68 -5.74
N PHE A 193 -21.86 -3.65 -6.58
CA PHE A 193 -22.16 -2.47 -7.39
C PHE A 193 -22.96 -1.45 -6.56
N PRO A 194 -22.68 -0.14 -6.68
CA PRO A 194 -23.51 0.87 -6.04
C PRO A 194 -24.95 0.73 -6.52
N PHE A 195 -25.91 0.82 -5.60
CA PHE A 195 -27.32 0.69 -5.93
C PHE A 195 -27.72 1.79 -6.91
N ILE A 196 -28.04 1.41 -8.15
CA ILE A 196 -28.68 2.30 -9.11
C ILE A 196 -30.09 2.54 -8.57
N LYS A 197 -30.36 3.73 -8.01
CA LYS A 197 -31.73 4.11 -7.65
C LYS A 197 -32.61 3.92 -8.88
N PRO A 198 -33.75 3.20 -8.78
CA PRO A 198 -34.66 3.08 -9.90
C PRO A 198 -35.08 4.49 -10.34
N LYS A 199 -35.08 4.74 -11.65
CA LYS A 199 -35.65 5.97 -12.20
C LYS A 199 -37.13 6.00 -11.79
N LEU A 200 -37.49 6.94 -10.92
CA LEU A 200 -38.89 7.24 -10.66
C LEU A 200 -39.42 7.91 -11.93
N ASN A 201 -40.24 7.18 -12.69
CA ASN A 201 -41.03 7.79 -13.74
C ASN A 201 -42.08 8.66 -13.04
N HIS A 202 -41.89 9.97 -13.07
CA HIS A 202 -42.91 10.95 -12.68
C HIS A 202 -43.93 11.12 -13.81
#